data_AF-A0A081DEL5-F1
#
_entry.id   AF-A0A081DEL5-F1
#
_cell.length_a   1.000
_cell.length_b   1.000
_cell.length_c   1.000
_cell.angle_alpha   90.00
_cell.angle_beta   90.00
_cell.angle_gamma   90.00
#
_symmetry.space_group_name_H-M   'P 1'
#
loop_
_entity.id
_entity.type
_entity.pdbx_description
1 polymer ?
#
loop_
_entity_poly.entity_id
_entity_poly.type
_entity_poly.pdbx_seq_one_letter_code
_entity_poly.pdbx_strand_id
1 'polypeptide(L)'
;MVRQDNAGVDFGIWDQIPMSALSLPLDVHTGNIARKLKMLKRKQNDGKAVAELDTYLRKLDPNDPVKYDFALFGVGVFNDL
;
A
#
# COMPACT_ATOMS: atom_id res chain seq x y z
N MET A 1 -4.57 5.28 12.92
CA MET A 1 -4.40 4.31 11.82
C MET A 1 -5.37 3.19 12.11
N VAL A 2 -5.24 2.01 11.50
CA VAL A 2 -6.05 0.83 11.86
C VAL A 2 -5.17 -0.26 12.52
N ARG A 3 -3.85 -0.07 12.58
CA ARG A 3 -2.90 -1.06 13.10
C ARG A 3 -2.76 -0.90 14.60
N GLN A 4 -3.11 -1.95 15.34
CA GLN A 4 -2.82 -2.05 16.76
C GLN A 4 -1.45 -2.70 16.94
N ASP A 5 -0.41 -1.88 17.01
CA ASP A 5 0.95 -2.29 17.34
C ASP A 5 1.49 -1.53 18.55
N ASN A 6 2.69 -1.92 19.00
CA ASN A 6 3.37 -1.30 20.14
C ASN A 6 4.21 -0.06 19.74
N ALA A 7 4.07 0.46 18.52
CA ALA A 7 4.85 1.61 18.05
C ALA A 7 4.26 2.96 18.49
N GLY A 8 3.04 2.97 19.04
CA GLY A 8 2.43 4.15 19.67
C GLY A 8 1.98 5.24 18.69
N VAL A 9 1.95 4.94 17.39
CA VAL A 9 1.51 5.90 16.36
C VAL A 9 -0.01 5.84 16.14
N ASP A 10 -0.65 4.71 16.46
CA ASP A 10 -2.09 4.56 16.37
C ASP A 10 -2.80 4.95 17.67
N PHE A 11 -3.79 5.86 17.58
CA PHE A 11 -4.63 6.24 18.71
C PHE A 11 -5.65 5.16 19.11
N GLY A 12 -5.81 4.11 18.29
CA GLY A 12 -6.72 3.00 18.59
C GLY A 12 -8.21 3.32 18.44
N ILE A 13 -8.55 4.49 17.87
CA ILE A 13 -9.94 4.94 17.68
C ILE A 13 -10.64 4.35 16.45
N TRP A 14 -9.89 3.67 15.57
CA TRP A 14 -10.41 3.05 14.35
C TRP A 14 -10.34 1.52 14.46
N ASP A 15 -11.25 0.94 15.24
CA ASP A 15 -11.30 -0.50 15.54
C ASP A 15 -12.34 -1.28 14.69
N GLN A 16 -13.19 -0.57 13.95
CA GLN A 16 -14.28 -1.18 13.17
C GLN A 16 -13.88 -1.57 11.74
N ILE A 17 -12.82 -0.96 11.20
CA ILE A 17 -12.35 -1.23 9.83
C ILE A 17 -11.21 -2.23 9.95
N PRO A 18 -11.26 -3.41 9.33
CA PRO A 18 -10.13 -4.33 9.37
C PRO A 18 -9.00 -3.82 8.46
N MET A 19 -7.74 -4.10 8.81
CA MET A 19 -6.57 -3.75 7.98
C MET A 19 -6.69 -4.30 6.55
N SER A 20 -7.27 -5.49 6.43
CA SER A 20 -7.54 -6.13 5.15
C SER A 20 -8.56 -5.37 4.31
N ALA A 21 -9.38 -4.47 4.84
CA ALA A 21 -10.28 -3.64 4.02
C ALA A 21 -9.58 -2.41 3.40
N LEU A 22 -8.35 -2.11 3.81
CA LEU A 22 -7.66 -0.91 3.35
C LEU A 22 -7.01 -1.13 1.97
N SER A 23 -6.91 -0.03 1.22
CA SER A 23 -6.20 0.06 -0.06
C SER A 23 -4.96 0.92 0.07
N LEU A 24 -3.91 0.59 -0.67
CA LEU A 24 -2.70 1.42 -0.68
C LEU A 24 -3.00 2.76 -1.40
N PRO A 25 -2.67 3.92 -0.81
CA PRO A 25 -2.84 5.20 -1.49
C PRO A 25 -1.93 5.28 -2.73
N LEU A 26 -2.55 5.33 -3.91
CA LEU A 26 -1.85 5.43 -5.18
C LEU A 26 -1.50 6.89 -5.51
N ASP A 27 -0.46 7.41 -4.88
CA ASP A 27 0.12 8.69 -5.25
C ASP A 27 1.10 8.58 -6.45
N VAL A 28 1.69 9.71 -6.86
CA VAL A 28 2.65 9.76 -7.98
C VAL A 28 3.87 8.88 -7.71
N HIS A 29 4.38 8.89 -6.49
CA HIS A 29 5.61 8.18 -6.12
C HIS A 29 5.37 6.66 -6.09
N THR A 30 4.40 6.23 -5.29
CA THR A 30 3.98 4.84 -5.11
C THR A 30 3.58 4.22 -6.44
N GLY A 31 2.82 4.94 -7.27
CA GLY A 31 2.45 4.46 -8.59
C GLY A 31 3.64 4.26 -9.53
N ASN A 32 4.68 5.10 -9.45
CA ASN A 32 5.88 4.94 -10.26
C ASN A 32 6.72 3.75 -9.80
N ILE A 33 6.94 3.59 -8.49
CA ILE A 33 7.68 2.45 -7.95
C ILE A 33 6.94 1.14 -8.22
N ALA A 34 5.62 1.08 -8.02
CA ALA A 34 4.82 -0.11 -8.33
C ALA A 34 4.91 -0.52 -9.82
N ARG A 35 5.02 0.45 -10.74
CA ARG A 35 5.25 0.19 -12.18
C ARG A 35 6.65 -0.32 -12.47
N LYS A 36 7.69 0.27 -11.87
CA LYS A 36 9.07 -0.22 -11.98
C LYS A 36 9.19 -1.67 -11.48
N LEU A 37 8.50 -1.98 -10.39
CA LEU A 37 8.42 -3.32 -9.79
C LEU A 37 7.47 -4.28 -10.53
N LYS A 38 6.81 -3.84 -11.61
CA LYS A 38 5.84 -4.62 -12.41
C LYS A 38 4.63 -5.12 -11.63
N MET A 39 4.34 -4.52 -10.46
CA MET A 39 3.16 -4.78 -9.65
C MET A 39 1.92 -4.10 -10.23
N LEU A 40 2.11 -2.95 -10.88
CA LEU A 40 1.07 -2.17 -11.56
C LEU A 40 1.43 -2.01 -13.04
N LYS A 41 0.52 -2.37 -13.95
CA LYS A 41 0.72 -2.22 -15.40
C LYS A 41 -0.03 -1.01 -15.96
N ARG A 42 -1.17 -0.65 -15.35
CA ARG A 42 -2.00 0.46 -15.80
C ARG A 42 -1.27 1.79 -15.69
N LYS A 43 -1.35 2.61 -16.75
CA LYS A 43 -0.68 3.91 -16.83
C LYS A 43 -1.45 5.02 -16.09
N GLN A 44 -2.78 4.93 -16.07
CA GLN A 44 -3.64 5.89 -15.38
C GLN A 44 -3.57 5.67 -13.86
N ASN A 45 -3.60 6.76 -13.08
CA ASN A 45 -3.78 6.72 -11.63
C ASN A 45 -5.27 6.86 -11.33
N ASP A 46 -6.04 5.79 -11.54
CA ASP A 46 -7.48 5.74 -11.30
C ASP A 46 -7.84 4.61 -10.32
N GLY A 47 -9.13 4.51 -9.95
CA GLY A 47 -9.58 3.45 -9.06
C GLY A 47 -9.32 2.04 -9.59
N LYS A 48 -9.19 1.85 -10.91
CA LYS A 48 -8.83 0.55 -11.49
C LYS A 48 -7.37 0.21 -11.24
N ALA A 49 -6.47 1.21 -11.25
CA ALA A 49 -5.08 1.02 -10.87
C ALA A 49 -4.93 0.65 -9.38
N VAL A 50 -5.72 1.27 -8.50
CA VAL A 50 -5.79 0.89 -7.08
C VAL A 50 -6.24 -0.57 -6.94
N ALA A 51 -7.32 -0.95 -7.62
CA ALA A 51 -7.83 -2.33 -7.58
C ALA A 51 -6.83 -3.36 -8.13
N GLU A 52 -6.09 -3.03 -9.20
CA GLU A 52 -5.02 -3.87 -9.74
C GLU A 52 -3.90 -4.06 -8.71
N LEU A 53 -3.45 -2.97 -8.10
CA LEU A 53 -2.39 -3.01 -7.10
C LEU A 53 -2.83 -3.75 -5.83
N ASP A 54 -4.04 -3.50 -5.33
CA ASP A 54 -4.62 -4.22 -4.20
C ASP A 54 -4.69 -5.72 -4.47
N THR A 55 -5.09 -6.12 -5.68
CA THR A 55 -5.12 -7.54 -6.07
C THR A 55 -3.73 -8.16 -6.00
N TYR A 56 -2.68 -7.42 -6.34
CA TYR A 56 -1.30 -7.88 -6.22
C TYR A 56 -0.86 -7.97 -4.75
N LEU A 57 -1.05 -6.90 -3.97
CA LEU A 57 -0.62 -6.82 -2.58
C LEU A 57 -1.31 -7.86 -1.69
N ARG A 58 -2.59 -8.14 -1.94
CA ARG A 58 -3.36 -9.17 -1.22
C ARG A 58 -2.86 -10.59 -1.46
N LYS A 59 -2.15 -10.84 -2.58
CA LYS A 59 -1.47 -12.13 -2.80
C LYS A 59 -0.22 -12.27 -1.94
N LEU A 60 0.39 -11.16 -1.54
CA LEU A 60 1.55 -11.15 -0.66
C LEU A 60 1.12 -11.20 0.81
N ASP A 61 0.14 -10.39 1.19
CA ASP A 61 -0.49 -10.42 2.51
C ASP A 61 -1.98 -10.05 2.42
N PRO A 62 -2.91 -11.01 2.58
CA PRO A 62 -4.34 -10.73 2.55
C PRO A 62 -4.86 -10.07 3.84
N ASN A 63 -4.13 -10.16 4.95
CA ASN A 63 -4.56 -9.65 6.25
C ASN A 63 -4.19 -8.17 6.42
N ASP A 64 -3.05 -7.74 5.89
CA ASP A 64 -2.61 -6.35 5.89
C ASP A 64 -1.88 -6.00 4.58
N PRO A 65 -2.63 -5.81 3.48
CA PRO A 65 -2.04 -5.47 2.19
C PRO A 65 -1.45 -4.06 2.15
N VAL A 66 -1.80 -3.18 3.09
CA VAL A 66 -1.36 -1.78 3.07
C VAL A 66 -0.01 -1.60 3.75
N LYS A 67 0.52 -2.59 4.48
CA LYS A 67 1.83 -2.50 5.16
C LYS A 67 3.02 -2.26 4.23
N TYR A 68 2.82 -2.50 2.94
CA TYR A 68 3.84 -2.28 1.91
C TYR A 68 3.98 -0.79 1.54
N ASP A 69 3.13 0.10 2.08
CA ASP A 69 3.28 1.56 1.95
C ASP A 69 4.67 2.04 2.32
N PHE A 70 5.14 1.63 3.51
CA PHE A 70 6.43 2.00 4.04
C PHE A 70 7.58 1.47 3.17
N ALA A 71 7.45 0.23 2.69
CA ALA A 71 8.46 -0.40 1.83
C ALA A 71 8.55 0.30 0.45
N LEU A 72 7.41 0.57 -0.19
CA LEU A 72 7.37 1.23 -1.50
C LEU A 72 7.87 2.68 -1.43
N PHE A 73 7.59 3.37 -0.33
CA PHE A 73 8.16 4.69 -0.06
C PHE A 73 9.68 4.63 0.13
N GLY A 74 10.17 3.70 0.97
CA GLY A 74 11.60 3.54 1.24
C GLY A 74 12.41 3.30 -0.03
N VAL A 75 11.96 2.38 -0.89
CA VAL A 75 12.62 2.06 -2.16
C VAL A 75 12.84 3.30 -3.04
N GLY A 76 11.86 4.20 -3.10
CA GLY A 76 11.99 5.39 -3.91
C GLY A 76 12.78 6.53 -3.26
N VAL A 77 12.97 6.52 -1.94
CA VAL A 77 13.91 7.44 -1.25
C VAL A 77 15.36 7.02 -1.48
N PHE A 78 15.65 5.72 -1.45
CA PHE A 78 17.01 5.20 -1.61
C PHE A 78 17.45 5.03 -3.08
N ASN A 79 16.55 5.26 -4.04
CA ASN A 79 16.83 5.19 -5.48
C ASN A 79 17.38 3.82 -5.92
N ASP A 80 16.98 2.76 -5.23
CA ASP A 80 17.44 1.38 -5.45
C ASP A 80 16.79 0.70 -6.68
N LEU A 81 16.20 1.46 -7.61
CA LEU A 81 15.49 0.96 -8.81
C LEU A 81 15.57 1.87 -10.04
#